data_AF-A0A2I4F2V4-F1
#
_entry.id   AF-A0A2I4F2V4-F1
#
_cell.length_a   1.000
_cell.length_b   1.000
_cell.length_c   1.000
_cell.angle_alpha   90.00
_cell.angle_beta   90.00
_cell.angle_gamma   90.00
#
_symmetry.space_group_name_H-M   'P 1'
#
loop_
_entity.id
_entity.type
_entity.pdbx_description
1 polymer ?
#
loop_
_entity_poly.entity_id
_entity_poly.type
_entity_poly.pdbx_seq_one_letter_code
_entity_poly.pdbx_strand_id
1 'polypeptide(L)'
;MLPQRNLWVAVLLITGVIGANLYTLEGLPRRVLLDTDVDTDDIFALLYLLKQNRSELEVEAVTINANAWTDAGHSVNQIYDILYMMGRDDIAVGVGGDGGILEDGTVLPNVGGFLPIIEQGISTVGYCRYRQAIPVGSRGRLDLDANYGIRKAFLPQGRRKYTPLGQPTAQQVMIEEISEGPITVFLIGAHTNFAIFLMSNPHLKKNIEHIYVMGGGVRSKNPTGCCPKNAGSSSCVPQQCGDHGNLYTAYASNPNAEFNMFGDPFAAYQVFHSGIPITLVPLDATDTIPISEKFFDTFEQNQNTYEAQYCFQSLKISRDTWFGNQFYTSYFMWDSLAAGVATSIMLNSHDNHDGENEFAEMEYMNITVVTSNKPYGMHDGSNPFFDDRRAPKFNLKKGGVHSGHVQTGLRDPFCIVKNGKGKCQDGYTAEVTGPEAVRVLVATKAKPSQETNSLLDTEFYKSFLSTLNRPQHTGRFSFRSQFPYYKEVLYKPDFGSKTLGKPVVFDMDMSAGDFLALFYLLKVPVEVINLKAIIVSPTGWANAATIDVIYDLLHMMGRDDIQVGLGDLFAMNQSDPSFSAVGDCKYIKAIPHGSGGFLDSDTLYGLARTLPRSPRSRRR
;
A
#
# COMPACT_ATOMS: atom_id res chain seq x y z
N MET A 1 56.84 8.84 68.74
CA MET A 1 55.89 9.71 69.47
C MET A 1 55.40 10.79 68.50
N LEU A 2 54.09 10.87 68.30
CA LEU A 2 53.37 11.96 67.62
C LEU A 2 53.54 13.29 68.41
N PRO A 3 53.36 14.48 67.80
CA PRO A 3 52.02 15.08 67.78
C PRO A 3 51.64 16.05 66.62
N GLN A 4 50.31 16.06 66.37
CA GLN A 4 49.39 17.15 66.05
C GLN A 4 49.79 18.34 65.15
N ARG A 5 49.01 18.53 64.08
CA ARG A 5 48.44 19.85 63.75
C ARG A 5 47.10 19.73 62.99
N ASN A 6 46.03 20.10 63.68
CA ASN A 6 44.70 20.38 63.12
C ASN A 6 44.71 21.72 62.37
N LEU A 7 43.71 21.89 61.49
CA LEU A 7 42.98 23.13 61.18
C LEU A 7 42.96 23.55 59.69
N TRP A 8 42.43 22.74 58.75
CA TRP A 8 41.97 23.20 57.41
C TRP A 8 40.99 22.21 56.73
N VAL A 9 39.92 21.74 57.40
CA VAL A 9 38.94 20.82 56.76
C VAL A 9 37.48 21.33 56.76
N ALA A 10 37.17 22.48 57.34
CA ALA A 10 35.77 22.90 57.51
C ALA A 10 35.21 23.88 56.45
N VAL A 11 35.85 24.09 55.29
CA VAL A 11 35.33 25.01 54.24
C VAL A 11 35.13 24.36 52.86
N LEU A 12 35.48 23.09 52.67
CA LEU A 12 35.32 22.39 51.37
C LEU A 12 34.10 21.47 51.27
N LEU A 13 33.08 21.66 52.12
CA LEU A 13 31.87 20.82 52.14
C LEU A 13 30.56 21.55 51.81
N ILE A 14 30.60 22.79 51.27
CA ILE A 14 29.40 23.55 50.85
C ILE A 14 29.49 24.08 49.39
N THR A 15 30.39 23.57 48.56
CA THR A 15 30.46 23.95 47.12
C THR A 15 30.54 22.73 46.19
N GLY A 16 29.83 21.66 46.54
CA GLY A 16 29.74 20.43 45.73
C GLY A 16 28.32 19.99 45.41
N VAL A 17 27.36 20.91 45.49
CA VAL A 17 25.98 20.71 45.02
C VAL A 17 25.73 21.80 43.98
N ILE A 18 25.29 21.41 42.79
CA ILE A 18 25.07 22.17 41.54
C ILE A 18 26.12 21.80 40.49
N GLY A 19 25.75 20.86 39.61
CA GLY A 19 26.51 20.58 38.39
C GLY A 19 26.72 19.10 38.05
N ALA A 20 26.00 18.16 38.67
CA ALA A 20 25.79 16.86 38.02
C ALA A 20 24.57 17.02 37.12
N ASN A 21 24.82 17.29 35.84
CA ASN A 21 23.82 17.05 34.80
C ASN A 21 23.36 15.60 34.97
N LEU A 22 22.12 15.43 35.44
CA LEU A 22 21.33 14.26 35.17
C LEU A 22 21.17 14.20 33.65
N TYR A 23 22.17 13.61 32.98
CA TYR A 23 21.91 12.96 31.71
C TYR A 23 21.01 11.79 32.04
N THR A 24 19.69 12.03 32.01
CA THR A 24 18.77 10.98 31.61
C THR A 24 19.33 10.43 30.30
N LEU A 25 19.84 9.20 30.35
CA LEU A 25 20.08 8.41 29.15
C LEU A 25 18.71 8.25 28.50
N GLU A 26 18.31 9.21 27.67
CA GLU A 26 17.24 9.01 26.70
C GLU A 26 17.68 7.80 25.87
N GLY A 27 16.89 6.72 25.94
CA GLY A 27 17.14 5.54 25.11
C GLY A 27 17.15 5.95 23.64
N LEU A 28 17.94 5.25 22.82
CA LEU A 28 17.87 5.41 21.38
C LEU A 28 16.43 5.11 20.91
N PRO A 29 15.90 5.88 19.94
CA PRO A 29 14.55 5.66 19.46
C PRO A 29 14.39 4.27 18.85
N ARG A 30 13.17 3.72 18.92
CA ARG A 30 12.84 2.47 18.24
C ARG A 30 12.83 2.73 16.74
N ARG A 31 13.75 2.05 16.04
CA ARG A 31 13.88 2.13 14.58
C ARG A 31 12.72 1.39 13.93
N VAL A 32 12.14 1.99 12.90
CA VAL A 32 10.96 1.46 12.19
C VAL A 32 11.20 1.43 10.68
N LEU A 33 10.91 0.28 10.08
CA LEU A 33 10.77 0.09 8.64
C LEU A 33 9.30 -0.22 8.31
N LEU A 34 8.74 0.47 7.32
CA LEU A 34 7.37 0.28 6.84
C LEU A 34 7.35 -0.31 5.44
N ASP A 35 6.77 -1.50 5.25
CA ASP A 35 6.42 -2.06 3.93
C ASP A 35 4.92 -1.87 3.66
N THR A 36 4.60 -1.19 2.57
CA THR A 36 3.27 -0.63 2.27
C THR A 36 2.94 -0.75 0.79
N ASP A 37 1.66 -0.79 0.42
CA ASP A 37 1.20 -0.69 -0.97
C ASP A 37 0.46 0.63 -1.27
N VAL A 38 0.70 1.65 -0.44
CA VAL A 38 0.52 3.09 -0.71
C VAL A 38 -0.89 3.44 -1.24
N ASP A 39 -1.91 2.83 -0.65
CA ASP A 39 -3.30 3.27 -0.80
C ASP A 39 -3.65 4.35 0.24
N THR A 40 -4.91 4.78 0.25
CA THR A 40 -5.45 5.86 1.07
C THR A 40 -5.24 5.61 2.56
N ASP A 41 -5.52 4.41 3.02
CA ASP A 41 -5.34 3.98 4.41
C ASP A 41 -3.87 3.79 4.80
N ASP A 42 -3.00 3.34 3.90
CA ASP A 42 -1.55 3.30 4.15
C ASP A 42 -0.97 4.69 4.41
N ILE A 43 -1.40 5.68 3.63
CA ILE A 43 -0.99 7.09 3.79
C ILE A 43 -1.36 7.60 5.18
N PHE A 44 -2.55 7.23 5.66
CA PHE A 44 -3.00 7.61 7.00
C PHE A 44 -2.12 6.97 8.07
N ALA A 45 -1.77 5.69 7.92
CA ALA A 45 -0.86 4.99 8.81
C ALA A 45 0.55 5.63 8.81
N LEU A 46 1.12 5.89 7.64
CA LEU A 46 2.42 6.56 7.51
C LEU A 46 2.40 7.95 8.16
N LEU A 47 1.40 8.79 7.87
CA LEU A 47 1.30 10.11 8.47
C LEU A 47 1.10 10.02 9.98
N TYR A 48 0.33 9.06 10.48
CA TYR A 48 0.21 8.80 11.92
C TYR A 48 1.57 8.42 12.56
N LEU A 49 2.38 7.57 11.90
CA LEU A 49 3.72 7.20 12.36
C LEU A 49 4.69 8.39 12.34
N LEU A 50 4.68 9.20 11.28
CA LEU A 50 5.55 10.38 11.16
C LEU A 50 5.24 11.49 12.19
N LYS A 51 4.05 11.44 12.80
CA LYS A 51 3.61 12.35 13.85
C LYS A 51 4.02 11.91 15.26
N GLN A 52 4.48 10.67 15.45
CA GLN A 52 4.94 10.18 16.73
C GLN A 52 6.20 10.92 17.21
N ASN A 53 6.52 10.77 18.50
CA ASN A 53 7.72 11.37 19.07
C ASN A 53 8.97 10.70 18.50
N ARG A 54 9.83 11.46 17.83
CA ARG A 54 11.04 10.93 17.17
C ARG A 54 12.08 10.40 18.14
N SER A 55 12.07 10.88 19.39
CA SER A 55 12.94 10.33 20.44
C SER A 55 12.48 8.96 20.94
N GLU A 56 11.26 8.54 20.60
CA GLU A 56 10.69 7.25 21.02
C GLU A 56 10.58 6.27 19.83
N LEU A 57 10.17 6.78 18.67
CA LEU A 57 9.96 6.01 17.45
C LEU A 57 10.48 6.80 16.24
N GLU A 58 11.39 6.18 15.50
CA GLU A 58 12.00 6.75 14.31
C GLU A 58 11.72 5.86 13.10
N VAL A 59 10.83 6.33 12.22
CA VAL A 59 10.68 5.75 10.88
C VAL A 59 11.93 6.10 10.09
N GLU A 60 12.67 5.10 9.65
CA GLU A 60 13.92 5.26 8.88
C GLU A 60 13.74 4.86 7.42
N ALA A 61 12.83 3.92 7.15
CA ALA A 61 12.60 3.43 5.81
C ALA A 61 11.14 3.13 5.48
N VAL A 62 10.80 3.34 4.21
CA VAL A 62 9.53 2.95 3.59
C VAL A 62 9.83 2.10 2.35
N THR A 63 9.39 0.85 2.33
CA THR A 63 9.44 0.00 1.14
C THR A 63 8.05 -0.16 0.54
N ILE A 64 7.99 -0.16 -0.78
CA ILE A 64 6.73 -0.20 -1.52
C ILE A 64 6.57 -1.57 -2.16
N ASN A 65 5.43 -2.22 -1.88
CA ASN A 65 4.98 -3.42 -2.53
C ASN A 65 4.04 -3.07 -3.70
N ALA A 66 4.41 -3.49 -4.91
CA ALA A 66 3.68 -3.21 -6.15
C ALA A 66 2.97 -4.45 -6.74
N ASN A 67 2.82 -5.51 -5.94
CA ASN A 67 2.15 -6.75 -6.32
C ASN A 67 0.63 -6.59 -6.31
N ALA A 68 0.09 -5.77 -5.40
CA ALA A 68 -1.35 -5.59 -5.19
C ALA A 68 -1.84 -4.21 -5.68
N TRP A 69 -2.18 -3.30 -4.76
CA TRP A 69 -2.95 -2.08 -5.05
C TRP A 69 -2.17 -0.97 -5.74
N THR A 70 -0.85 -0.96 -5.62
CA THR A 70 0.01 0.17 -6.05
C THR A 70 0.50 0.12 -7.51
N ASP A 71 0.82 1.31 -8.03
CA ASP A 71 1.67 1.51 -9.21
C ASP A 71 2.97 2.23 -8.82
N ALA A 72 4.11 1.57 -9.04
CA ALA A 72 5.38 1.91 -8.39
C ALA A 72 5.90 3.34 -8.61
N GLY A 73 5.95 3.83 -9.86
CA GLY A 73 6.49 5.16 -10.14
C GLY A 73 5.63 6.30 -9.58
N HIS A 74 4.32 6.10 -9.52
CA HIS A 74 3.39 7.03 -8.86
C HIS A 74 3.59 6.98 -7.34
N SER A 75 3.53 5.79 -6.74
CA SER A 75 3.60 5.60 -5.29
C SER A 75 4.93 6.09 -4.70
N VAL A 76 6.07 5.85 -5.34
CA VAL A 76 7.37 6.39 -4.90
C VAL A 76 7.34 7.92 -4.85
N ASN A 77 6.82 8.55 -5.90
CA ASN A 77 6.76 10.00 -5.97
C ASN A 77 5.78 10.59 -4.94
N GLN A 78 4.71 9.86 -4.62
CA GLN A 78 3.78 10.23 -3.57
C GLN A 78 4.43 10.18 -2.20
N ILE A 79 5.14 9.10 -1.87
CA ILE A 79 5.92 8.98 -0.64
C ILE A 79 6.97 10.09 -0.56
N TYR A 80 7.72 10.37 -1.63
CA TYR A 80 8.69 11.49 -1.64
C TYR A 80 8.05 12.85 -1.36
N ASP A 81 6.87 13.12 -1.90
CA ASP A 81 6.20 14.40 -1.68
C ASP A 81 5.60 14.52 -0.27
N ILE A 82 5.12 13.42 0.30
CA ILE A 82 4.70 13.32 1.72
C ILE A 82 5.90 13.51 2.64
N LEU A 83 7.01 12.80 2.40
CA LEU A 83 8.23 12.92 3.19
C LEU A 83 8.80 14.33 3.09
N TYR A 84 8.82 14.92 1.91
CA TYR A 84 9.21 16.31 1.73
C TYR A 84 8.31 17.22 2.56
N MET A 85 6.98 17.11 2.44
CA MET A 85 6.00 17.88 3.24
C MET A 85 6.29 17.78 4.75
N MET A 86 6.59 16.58 5.26
CA MET A 86 6.87 16.31 6.67
C MET A 86 8.31 16.69 7.10
N GLY A 87 9.15 17.16 6.17
CA GLY A 87 10.55 17.44 6.42
C GLY A 87 11.33 16.20 6.82
N ARG A 88 11.04 15.08 6.15
CA ARG A 88 11.60 13.75 6.37
C ARG A 88 12.26 13.16 5.12
N ASP A 89 12.96 14.00 4.37
CA ASP A 89 13.74 13.56 3.20
C ASP A 89 14.89 12.60 3.57
N ASP A 90 15.22 12.48 4.87
CA ASP A 90 16.15 11.50 5.44
C ASP A 90 15.67 10.04 5.35
N ILE A 91 14.35 9.80 5.27
CA ILE A 91 13.80 8.44 5.22
C ILE A 91 14.12 7.76 3.88
N ALA A 92 14.75 6.59 3.94
CA ALA A 92 15.03 5.76 2.78
C ALA A 92 13.73 5.25 2.14
N VAL A 93 13.67 5.18 0.81
CA VAL A 93 12.50 4.64 0.10
C VAL A 93 12.95 3.64 -0.93
N GLY A 94 12.41 2.43 -0.83
CA GLY A 94 12.68 1.33 -1.75
C GLY A 94 11.41 0.89 -2.47
N VAL A 95 11.51 0.46 -3.73
CA VAL A 95 10.37 -0.18 -4.42
C VAL A 95 10.88 -1.34 -5.26
N GLY A 96 10.16 -2.46 -5.23
CA GLY A 96 10.37 -3.60 -6.11
C GLY A 96 11.85 -4.00 -6.32
N GLY A 97 12.12 -4.57 -7.49
CA GLY A 97 13.47 -4.78 -8.03
C GLY A 97 13.50 -5.76 -9.21
N ASP A 98 14.55 -5.68 -10.03
CA ASP A 98 14.76 -6.44 -11.29
C ASP A 98 15.21 -7.89 -11.13
N GLY A 99 15.58 -8.28 -9.92
CA GLY A 99 16.05 -9.61 -9.65
C GLY A 99 14.96 -10.64 -9.96
N GLY A 100 15.39 -11.85 -10.33
CA GLY A 100 14.49 -12.96 -10.55
C GLY A 100 14.66 -14.11 -9.56
N ILE A 101 13.71 -15.02 -9.54
CA ILE A 101 13.87 -16.29 -8.84
C ILE A 101 14.09 -17.39 -9.87
N LEU A 102 15.22 -18.08 -9.77
CA LEU A 102 15.59 -19.18 -10.66
C LEU A 102 14.63 -20.37 -10.53
N GLU A 103 14.71 -21.31 -11.47
CA GLU A 103 13.83 -22.48 -11.51
C GLU A 103 13.97 -23.41 -10.30
N ASP A 104 15.12 -23.42 -9.64
CA ASP A 104 15.38 -24.18 -8.43
C ASP A 104 14.92 -23.46 -7.14
N GLY A 105 14.50 -22.19 -7.26
CA GLY A 105 14.12 -21.34 -6.13
C GLY A 105 15.24 -20.48 -5.59
N THR A 106 16.41 -20.44 -6.23
CA THR A 106 17.45 -19.48 -5.86
C THR A 106 16.95 -18.06 -6.11
N VAL A 107 16.85 -17.27 -5.04
CA VAL A 107 16.46 -15.86 -5.07
C VAL A 107 17.69 -15.03 -5.42
N LEU A 108 17.66 -14.33 -6.55
CA LEU A 108 18.76 -13.46 -6.97
C LEU A 108 18.75 -12.12 -6.19
N PRO A 109 19.84 -11.33 -6.21
CA PRO A 109 19.83 -9.99 -5.65
C PRO A 109 18.75 -9.11 -6.30
N ASN A 110 18.21 -8.16 -5.54
CA ASN A 110 17.23 -7.18 -6.01
C ASN A 110 15.91 -7.78 -6.54
N VAL A 111 15.52 -8.99 -6.15
CA VAL A 111 14.18 -9.51 -6.44
C VAL A 111 13.16 -8.71 -5.62
N GLY A 112 12.04 -8.28 -6.20
CA GLY A 112 11.09 -7.44 -5.46
C GLY A 112 9.62 -7.68 -5.78
N GLY A 113 8.75 -7.04 -5.00
CA GLY A 113 7.30 -7.23 -4.98
C GLY A 113 6.55 -6.60 -6.14
N PHE A 114 6.88 -6.97 -7.38
CA PHE A 114 6.04 -6.71 -8.55
C PHE A 114 5.09 -7.86 -8.87
N LEU A 115 5.47 -9.07 -8.45
CA LEU A 115 4.74 -10.30 -8.67
C LEU A 115 4.78 -11.11 -7.37
N PRO A 116 3.75 -11.94 -7.09
CA PRO A 116 3.83 -12.87 -5.97
C PRO A 116 4.95 -13.88 -6.21
N ILE A 117 5.56 -14.40 -5.13
CA ILE A 117 6.69 -15.35 -5.22
C ILE A 117 6.38 -16.56 -6.12
N ILE A 118 5.11 -16.98 -6.16
CA ILE A 118 4.65 -18.11 -6.99
C ILE A 118 4.72 -17.83 -8.51
N GLU A 119 4.57 -16.57 -8.92
CA GLU A 119 4.65 -16.14 -10.32
C GLU A 119 6.01 -15.59 -10.70
N GLN A 120 6.91 -15.43 -9.73
CA GLN A 120 8.19 -14.78 -9.96
C GLN A 120 9.20 -15.72 -10.60
N GLY A 121 9.64 -15.36 -11.82
CA GLY A 121 10.69 -16.02 -12.59
C GLY A 121 11.94 -15.14 -12.76
N ILE A 122 12.72 -15.39 -13.81
CA ILE A 122 13.86 -14.53 -14.21
C ILE A 122 13.46 -13.32 -15.05
N SER A 123 12.19 -13.24 -15.46
CA SER A 123 11.65 -12.16 -16.25
C SER A 123 10.88 -11.17 -15.40
N THR A 124 10.84 -9.96 -15.91
CA THR A 124 9.98 -8.85 -15.46
C THR A 124 8.52 -8.99 -15.92
N VAL A 125 8.20 -10.02 -16.70
CA VAL A 125 6.82 -10.39 -17.06
C VAL A 125 6.33 -11.52 -16.16
N GLY A 126 5.02 -11.55 -15.89
CA GLY A 126 4.40 -12.60 -15.07
C GLY A 126 2.88 -12.55 -15.08
N TYR A 127 2.26 -13.61 -14.57
CA TYR A 127 0.81 -13.60 -14.39
C TYR A 127 0.41 -12.74 -13.18
N CYS A 128 -0.82 -12.28 -13.20
CA CYS A 128 -1.38 -11.39 -12.18
C CYS A 128 -2.46 -12.09 -11.33
N ARG A 129 -2.41 -13.42 -11.17
CA ARG A 129 -3.53 -14.25 -10.68
C ARG A 129 -4.30 -13.66 -9.49
N TYR A 130 -3.58 -13.13 -8.50
CA TYR A 130 -4.17 -12.52 -7.30
C TYR A 130 -4.60 -11.07 -7.54
N ARG A 131 -3.81 -10.31 -8.31
CA ARG A 131 -4.13 -8.94 -8.74
C ARG A 131 -5.41 -8.84 -9.57
N GLN A 132 -5.89 -9.93 -10.18
CA GLN A 132 -7.21 -9.97 -10.84
C GLN A 132 -8.36 -9.65 -9.89
N ALA A 133 -8.19 -9.88 -8.58
CA ALA A 133 -9.19 -9.53 -7.57
C ALA A 133 -9.18 -8.03 -7.20
N ILE A 134 -8.20 -7.26 -7.63
CA ILE A 134 -8.13 -5.83 -7.32
C ILE A 134 -8.95 -5.05 -8.34
N PRO A 135 -9.98 -4.29 -7.93
CA PRO A 135 -10.74 -3.47 -8.85
C PRO A 135 -9.89 -2.42 -9.53
N VAL A 136 -10.03 -2.38 -10.85
CA VAL A 136 -9.62 -1.32 -11.75
C VAL A 136 -10.93 -0.73 -12.27
N GLY A 137 -11.45 0.27 -11.56
CA GLY A 137 -12.75 0.92 -11.85
C GLY A 137 -12.85 1.49 -13.26
N SER A 138 -13.97 2.10 -13.64
CA SER A 138 -14.22 2.54 -15.04
C SER A 138 -13.24 3.59 -15.60
N ARG A 139 -12.37 4.17 -14.77
CA ARG A 139 -11.39 5.21 -15.13
C ARG A 139 -10.00 5.02 -14.54
N GLY A 140 -9.74 3.87 -13.94
CA GLY A 140 -8.48 3.56 -13.29
C GLY A 140 -8.68 2.87 -11.94
N ARG A 141 -7.60 2.69 -11.18
CA ARG A 141 -7.68 2.30 -9.77
C ARG A 141 -8.16 3.51 -8.99
N LEU A 142 -9.47 3.57 -8.72
CA LEU A 142 -10.14 4.80 -8.27
C LEU A 142 -9.41 5.49 -7.11
N ASP A 143 -9.08 4.75 -6.04
CA ASP A 143 -8.46 5.34 -4.85
C ASP A 143 -6.99 5.74 -5.10
N LEU A 144 -6.21 4.87 -5.75
CA LEU A 144 -4.82 5.15 -6.12
C LEU A 144 -4.67 6.33 -7.09
N ASP A 145 -5.46 6.35 -8.17
CA ASP A 145 -5.40 7.36 -9.22
C ASP A 145 -5.99 8.69 -8.73
N ALA A 146 -6.98 8.64 -7.82
CA ALA A 146 -7.44 9.82 -7.08
C ALA A 146 -6.31 10.39 -6.22
N ASN A 147 -5.62 9.54 -5.45
CA ASN A 147 -4.48 9.95 -4.64
C ASN A 147 -3.37 10.59 -5.50
N TYR A 148 -3.17 10.15 -6.74
CA TYR A 148 -2.29 10.84 -7.68
C TYR A 148 -2.74 12.27 -8.00
N GLY A 149 -4.02 12.43 -8.34
CA GLY A 149 -4.62 13.74 -8.59
C GLY A 149 -4.47 14.67 -7.38
N ILE A 150 -4.78 14.17 -6.18
CA ILE A 150 -4.62 14.92 -4.92
C ILE A 150 -3.17 15.29 -4.69
N ARG A 151 -2.23 14.35 -4.83
CA ARG A 151 -0.80 14.61 -4.71
C ARG A 151 -0.38 15.77 -5.63
N LYS A 152 -0.78 15.77 -6.90
CA LYS A 152 -0.49 16.87 -7.86
C LYS A 152 -1.26 18.16 -7.55
N ALA A 153 -2.34 18.13 -6.80
CA ALA A 153 -3.08 19.32 -6.41
C ALA A 153 -2.62 19.92 -5.06
N PHE A 154 -2.12 19.05 -4.17
CA PHE A 154 -2.01 19.33 -2.74
C PHE A 154 -0.59 19.22 -2.22
N LEU A 155 0.19 18.23 -2.64
CA LEU A 155 1.50 17.99 -2.02
C LEU A 155 2.59 18.88 -2.65
N PRO A 156 3.47 19.46 -1.82
CA PRO A 156 4.68 20.12 -2.30
C PRO A 156 5.64 19.09 -2.90
N GLN A 157 6.48 19.54 -3.84
CA GLN A 157 7.48 18.69 -4.50
C GLN A 157 8.88 18.93 -3.94
N GLY A 158 9.47 17.87 -3.39
CA GLY A 158 10.88 17.86 -3.03
C GLY A 158 11.82 17.68 -4.22
N ARG A 159 13.12 17.64 -3.94
CA ARG A 159 14.17 17.35 -4.93
C ARG A 159 14.19 15.87 -5.33
N ARG A 160 13.79 14.98 -4.42
CA ARG A 160 13.67 13.54 -4.67
C ARG A 160 12.58 13.31 -5.71
N LYS A 161 12.84 12.37 -6.62
CA LYS A 161 11.91 11.94 -7.66
C LYS A 161 12.19 10.50 -8.02
N TYR A 162 11.15 9.79 -8.41
CA TYR A 162 11.28 8.46 -8.96
C TYR A 162 12.10 8.50 -10.26
N THR A 163 13.07 7.58 -10.36
CA THR A 163 13.90 7.36 -11.55
C THR A 163 14.08 5.85 -11.72
N PRO A 164 13.57 5.21 -12.80
CA PRO A 164 13.52 3.74 -12.89
C PRO A 164 14.82 3.00 -12.58
N LEU A 165 15.95 3.47 -13.12
CA LEU A 165 17.27 2.82 -12.92
C LEU A 165 18.04 3.35 -11.70
N GLY A 166 17.61 4.48 -11.13
CA GLY A 166 18.28 5.13 -9.99
C GLY A 166 17.53 4.97 -8.67
N GLN A 167 16.32 4.40 -8.71
CA GLN A 167 15.50 4.18 -7.55
C GLN A 167 16.02 2.97 -6.77
N PRO A 168 16.33 3.10 -5.46
CA PRO A 168 16.68 1.96 -4.64
C PRO A 168 15.59 0.89 -4.64
N THR A 169 16.01 -0.37 -4.69
CA THR A 169 15.10 -1.52 -4.59
C THR A 169 14.63 -1.70 -3.15
N ALA A 170 13.47 -2.35 -2.97
CA ALA A 170 12.99 -2.68 -1.62
C ALA A 170 14.02 -3.54 -0.86
N GLN A 171 14.70 -4.47 -1.56
CA GLN A 171 15.75 -5.30 -0.96
C GLN A 171 16.98 -4.50 -0.54
N GLN A 172 17.43 -3.54 -1.36
CA GLN A 172 18.57 -2.68 -1.00
C GLN A 172 18.30 -1.91 0.29
N VAL A 173 17.14 -1.26 0.36
CA VAL A 173 16.72 -0.50 1.55
C VAL A 173 16.57 -1.41 2.77
N MET A 174 15.89 -2.56 2.64
CA MET A 174 15.77 -3.51 3.75
C MET A 174 17.13 -4.01 4.24
N ILE A 175 18.06 -4.36 3.34
CA ILE A 175 19.38 -4.85 3.71
C ILE A 175 20.19 -3.77 4.43
N GLU A 176 20.22 -2.55 3.88
CA GLU A 176 20.97 -1.43 4.45
C GLU A 176 20.47 -1.15 5.87
N GLU A 177 19.19 -0.84 6.03
CA GLU A 177 18.59 -0.38 7.28
C GLU A 177 18.57 -1.47 8.36
N ILE A 178 18.20 -2.71 7.99
CA ILE A 178 18.18 -3.83 8.95
C ILE A 178 19.60 -4.21 9.36
N SER A 179 20.63 -3.98 8.53
CA SER A 179 22.01 -4.30 8.91
C SER A 179 22.60 -3.41 10.00
N GLU A 180 22.07 -2.20 10.18
CA GLU A 180 22.59 -1.22 11.15
C GLU A 180 22.28 -1.57 12.61
N GLY A 181 21.28 -2.41 12.86
CA GLY A 181 20.92 -2.81 14.22
C GLY A 181 19.47 -3.25 14.38
N PRO A 182 19.01 -3.43 15.64
CA PRO A 182 17.64 -3.80 15.95
C PRO A 182 16.62 -2.84 15.31
N ILE A 183 15.59 -3.39 14.69
CA ILE A 183 14.54 -2.64 13.99
C ILE A 183 13.20 -3.37 14.06
N THR A 184 12.12 -2.59 14.16
CA THR A 184 10.74 -3.09 14.08
C THR A 184 10.20 -2.92 12.66
N VAL A 185 9.51 -3.94 12.15
CA VAL A 185 8.98 -3.95 10.79
C VAL A 185 7.45 -3.89 10.80
N PHE A 186 6.89 -2.98 10.02
CA PHE A 186 5.47 -2.88 9.74
C PHE A 186 5.18 -3.41 8.35
N LEU A 187 4.24 -4.34 8.23
CA LEU A 187 3.80 -4.91 6.97
C LEU A 187 2.31 -4.61 6.83
N ILE A 188 1.99 -3.57 6.06
CA ILE A 188 0.60 -3.13 5.82
C ILE A 188 0.16 -3.30 4.37
N GLY A 189 1.07 -3.76 3.49
CA GLY A 189 0.72 -4.30 2.18
C GLY A 189 0.99 -5.82 2.11
N ALA A 190 0.99 -6.36 0.90
CA ALA A 190 1.36 -7.77 0.69
C ALA A 190 2.78 -8.08 1.20
N HIS A 191 3.00 -9.30 1.70
CA HIS A 191 4.24 -9.67 2.39
C HIS A 191 5.46 -9.98 1.49
N THR A 192 5.33 -9.82 0.17
CA THR A 192 6.29 -10.30 -0.84
C THR A 192 7.71 -9.79 -0.60
N ASN A 193 7.89 -8.46 -0.47
CA ASN A 193 9.21 -7.84 -0.28
C ASN A 193 9.92 -8.42 0.95
N PHE A 194 9.21 -8.50 2.08
CA PHE A 194 9.81 -8.93 3.33
C PHE A 194 10.06 -10.44 3.37
N ALA A 195 9.19 -11.26 2.77
CA ALA A 195 9.44 -12.70 2.64
C ALA A 195 10.69 -12.98 1.79
N ILE A 196 10.86 -12.28 0.66
CA ILE A 196 12.08 -12.36 -0.16
C ILE A 196 13.32 -11.99 0.66
N PHE A 197 13.24 -10.92 1.46
CA PHE A 197 14.32 -10.51 2.35
C PHE A 197 14.66 -11.61 3.36
N LEU A 198 13.67 -12.17 4.05
CA LEU A 198 13.85 -13.24 5.04
C LEU A 198 14.45 -14.52 4.43
N MET A 199 14.07 -14.85 3.20
CA MET A 199 14.56 -16.01 2.47
C MET A 199 16.01 -15.83 1.99
N SER A 200 16.36 -14.61 1.56
CA SER A 200 17.68 -14.30 0.97
C SER A 200 18.72 -13.89 2.01
N ASN A 201 18.29 -13.29 3.13
CA ASN A 201 19.15 -12.73 4.17
C ASN A 201 18.85 -13.33 5.56
N PRO A 202 18.89 -14.66 5.73
CA PRO A 202 18.52 -15.30 7.00
C PRO A 202 19.41 -14.87 8.18
N HIS A 203 20.64 -14.41 7.91
CA HIS A 203 21.58 -13.92 8.92
C HIS A 203 21.21 -12.56 9.52
N LEU A 204 20.34 -11.78 8.84
CA LEU A 204 19.84 -10.49 9.31
C LEU A 204 18.53 -10.61 10.11
N LYS A 205 17.90 -11.79 10.13
CA LYS A 205 16.67 -12.03 10.92
C LYS A 205 16.80 -11.63 12.39
N LYS A 206 17.99 -11.84 12.96
CA LYS A 206 18.32 -11.52 14.35
C LYS A 206 18.21 -10.02 14.70
N ASN A 207 18.23 -9.14 13.69
CA ASN A 207 18.11 -7.69 13.86
C ASN A 207 16.63 -7.25 13.84
N ILE A 208 15.69 -8.13 13.54
CA ILE A 208 14.26 -7.78 13.52
C ILE A 208 13.69 -8.08 14.90
N GLU A 209 13.30 -7.04 15.63
CA GLU A 209 12.77 -7.17 16.99
C GLU A 209 11.33 -7.70 16.99
N HIS A 210 10.50 -7.14 16.11
CA HIS A 210 9.07 -7.41 16.05
C HIS A 210 8.53 -7.11 14.65
N ILE A 211 7.48 -7.83 14.25
CA ILE A 211 6.73 -7.60 13.02
C ILE A 211 5.28 -7.25 13.37
N TYR A 212 4.80 -6.10 12.92
CA TYR A 212 3.40 -5.70 13.01
C TYR A 212 2.75 -5.87 11.64
N VAL A 213 1.66 -6.63 11.58
CA VAL A 213 1.00 -7.00 10.33
C VAL A 213 -0.43 -6.46 10.30
N MET A 214 -0.80 -5.75 9.24
CA MET A 214 -2.20 -5.59 8.85
C MET A 214 -2.54 -6.67 7.82
N GLY A 215 -3.55 -7.49 8.13
CA GLY A 215 -4.10 -8.42 7.16
C GLY A 215 -4.67 -9.69 7.79
N GLY A 216 -5.23 -10.54 6.95
CA GLY A 216 -5.92 -11.75 7.38
C GLY A 216 -7.27 -11.50 8.04
N GLY A 217 -8.04 -12.57 8.21
CA GLY A 217 -9.25 -12.60 9.03
C GLY A 217 -9.33 -13.98 9.68
N VAL A 218 -9.17 -14.03 11.00
CA VAL A 218 -9.01 -15.30 11.74
C VAL A 218 -10.39 -15.86 12.10
N ARG A 219 -11.16 -15.04 12.81
CA ARG A 219 -12.53 -15.28 13.29
C ARG A 219 -13.46 -14.12 12.86
N SER A 220 -13.00 -13.26 11.92
CA SER A 220 -13.78 -12.16 11.36
C SER A 220 -15.16 -12.66 10.89
N LYS A 221 -16.15 -11.79 11.09
CA LYS A 221 -17.48 -11.95 10.55
C LYS A 221 -17.76 -10.69 9.78
N ASN A 222 -17.56 -10.76 8.46
CA ASN A 222 -17.74 -9.61 7.59
C ASN A 222 -19.08 -8.89 7.89
N PRO A 223 -19.04 -7.64 8.38
CA PRO A 223 -20.23 -6.89 8.78
C PRO A 223 -21.03 -6.39 7.56
N THR A 224 -20.41 -6.34 6.39
CA THR A 224 -20.98 -5.82 5.14
C THR A 224 -21.47 -6.95 4.25
N GLY A 225 -22.78 -6.99 4.02
CA GLY A 225 -23.37 -7.95 3.08
C GLY A 225 -24.67 -8.60 3.54
N CYS A 226 -25.18 -8.28 4.73
CA CYS A 226 -26.46 -8.84 5.17
C CYS A 226 -27.64 -8.18 4.45
N CYS A 227 -28.38 -8.98 3.68
CA CYS A 227 -29.75 -8.65 3.34
C CYS A 227 -30.57 -8.51 4.63
N PRO A 228 -31.38 -7.45 4.79
CA PRO A 228 -32.31 -7.35 5.91
C PRO A 228 -33.18 -8.61 5.99
N LYS A 229 -33.53 -9.07 7.20
CA LYS A 229 -34.36 -10.28 7.42
C LYS A 229 -35.68 -10.31 6.62
N ASN A 230 -36.13 -9.16 6.09
CA ASN A 230 -37.37 -8.97 5.35
C ASN A 230 -37.18 -8.64 3.85
N ALA A 231 -35.96 -8.73 3.31
CA ALA A 231 -35.74 -8.54 1.87
C ALA A 231 -36.25 -9.77 1.09
N GLY A 232 -37.11 -9.55 0.10
CA GLY A 232 -37.56 -10.63 -0.79
C GLY A 232 -36.38 -11.26 -1.52
N SER A 233 -36.45 -12.57 -1.80
CA SER A 233 -35.34 -13.35 -2.41
C SER A 233 -34.88 -12.85 -3.78
N SER A 234 -35.62 -11.95 -4.42
CA SER A 234 -35.29 -11.31 -5.70
C SER A 234 -34.62 -9.94 -5.56
N SER A 235 -34.62 -9.31 -4.38
CA SER A 235 -34.16 -7.92 -4.20
C SER A 235 -32.77 -7.80 -3.56
N CYS A 236 -32.25 -8.87 -2.98
CA CYS A 236 -30.95 -8.86 -2.32
C CYS A 236 -30.29 -10.24 -2.40
N VAL A 237 -29.09 -10.29 -2.97
CA VAL A 237 -28.22 -11.48 -2.98
C VAL A 237 -27.12 -11.19 -1.97
N PRO A 238 -27.09 -11.85 -0.80
CA PRO A 238 -26.00 -11.67 0.15
C PRO A 238 -24.72 -12.24 -0.46
N GLN A 239 -23.70 -11.41 -0.68
CA GLN A 239 -22.47 -11.83 -1.34
C GLN A 239 -21.38 -12.30 -0.36
N GLN A 240 -21.32 -11.80 0.88
CA GLN A 240 -20.21 -12.09 1.82
C GLN A 240 -20.65 -12.37 3.28
N CYS A 241 -21.86 -12.87 3.51
CA CYS A 241 -22.38 -13.04 4.86
C CYS A 241 -21.62 -14.10 5.69
N GLY A 242 -21.06 -13.64 6.81
CA GLY A 242 -20.41 -14.51 7.80
C GLY A 242 -19.14 -15.19 7.26
N ASP A 243 -18.50 -14.56 6.28
CA ASP A 243 -17.21 -14.94 5.75
C ASP A 243 -16.08 -14.24 6.52
N HIS A 244 -14.90 -14.86 6.55
CA HIS A 244 -13.74 -14.35 7.27
C HIS A 244 -12.91 -13.35 6.45
N GLY A 245 -13.15 -13.25 5.14
CA GLY A 245 -12.35 -12.46 4.21
C GLY A 245 -13.04 -11.22 3.65
N ASN A 246 -12.26 -10.39 2.94
CA ASN A 246 -12.72 -9.17 2.27
C ASN A 246 -12.54 -9.17 0.73
N LEU A 247 -12.21 -10.30 0.09
CA LEU A 247 -12.11 -10.40 -1.38
C LEU A 247 -13.47 -10.29 -2.10
N TYR A 248 -14.11 -9.12 -2.07
CA TYR A 248 -15.47 -8.91 -2.61
C TYR A 248 -15.59 -9.14 -4.12
N THR A 249 -14.48 -9.17 -4.86
CA THR A 249 -14.43 -9.46 -6.29
C THR A 249 -14.20 -10.94 -6.61
N ALA A 250 -13.63 -11.69 -5.66
CA ALA A 250 -13.29 -13.11 -5.78
C ALA A 250 -14.00 -13.99 -4.73
N TYR A 251 -15.01 -13.46 -4.05
CA TYR A 251 -15.70 -14.13 -2.94
C TYR A 251 -16.26 -15.51 -3.33
N ALA A 252 -16.71 -15.65 -4.58
CA ALA A 252 -17.30 -16.89 -5.09
C ALA A 252 -16.28 -18.04 -5.19
N SER A 253 -14.99 -17.72 -5.32
CA SER A 253 -13.89 -18.70 -5.38
C SER A 253 -13.15 -18.81 -4.05
N ASN A 254 -12.91 -17.69 -3.37
CA ASN A 254 -12.16 -17.64 -2.12
C ASN A 254 -12.77 -16.64 -1.11
N PRO A 255 -13.73 -17.08 -0.28
CA PRO A 255 -14.42 -16.21 0.66
C PRO A 255 -13.64 -15.94 1.96
N ASN A 256 -12.54 -16.66 2.21
CA ASN A 256 -11.87 -16.64 3.52
C ASN A 256 -10.64 -15.72 3.58
N ALA A 257 -10.20 -15.23 2.43
CA ALA A 257 -8.94 -14.50 2.34
C ALA A 257 -9.14 -13.00 2.49
N GLU A 258 -8.09 -12.36 2.99
CA GLU A 258 -7.94 -10.92 3.05
C GLU A 258 -6.92 -10.48 1.97
N PHE A 259 -7.07 -9.29 1.40
CA PHE A 259 -6.27 -8.81 0.25
C PHE A 259 -4.76 -8.88 0.44
N ASN A 260 -4.19 -8.41 1.56
CA ASN A 260 -2.74 -8.43 1.83
C ASN A 260 -2.20 -9.87 1.91
N MET A 261 -2.96 -10.77 2.53
CA MET A 261 -2.60 -12.20 2.58
C MET A 261 -2.79 -12.89 1.22
N PHE A 262 -3.84 -12.55 0.48
CA PHE A 262 -4.15 -13.11 -0.83
C PHE A 262 -3.20 -12.63 -1.91
N GLY A 263 -2.66 -11.41 -1.78
CA GLY A 263 -1.70 -10.84 -2.72
C GLY A 263 -0.46 -11.71 -2.89
N ASP A 264 -0.02 -12.39 -1.83
CA ASP A 264 1.03 -13.42 -1.88
C ASP A 264 0.95 -14.39 -0.68
N PRO A 265 0.12 -15.45 -0.77
CA PRO A 265 -0.10 -16.37 0.35
C PRO A 265 1.17 -17.08 0.80
N PHE A 266 2.07 -17.39 -0.14
CA PHE A 266 3.33 -18.05 0.18
C PHE A 266 4.27 -17.09 0.92
N ALA A 267 4.37 -15.84 0.50
CA ALA A 267 5.14 -14.83 1.23
C ALA A 267 4.59 -14.62 2.65
N ALA A 268 3.27 -14.48 2.80
CA ALA A 268 2.63 -14.36 4.10
C ALA A 268 2.98 -15.56 4.99
N TYR A 269 2.91 -16.80 4.46
CA TYR A 269 3.36 -17.98 5.19
C TYR A 269 4.83 -17.88 5.64
N GLN A 270 5.75 -17.44 4.78
CA GLN A 270 7.17 -17.29 5.14
C GLN A 270 7.39 -16.27 6.26
N VAL A 271 6.62 -15.17 6.27
CA VAL A 271 6.68 -14.16 7.34
C VAL A 271 6.18 -14.73 8.66
N PHE A 272 5.00 -15.35 8.67
CA PHE A 272 4.40 -15.93 9.88
C PHE A 272 5.24 -17.05 10.48
N HIS A 273 5.91 -17.83 9.63
CA HIS A 273 6.80 -18.94 10.03
C HIS A 273 8.27 -18.51 10.18
N SER A 274 8.56 -17.22 10.26
CA SER A 274 9.93 -16.69 10.31
C SER A 274 10.65 -16.96 11.64
N GLY A 275 9.90 -17.19 12.72
CA GLY A 275 10.39 -17.31 14.09
C GLY A 275 10.56 -15.97 14.82
N ILE A 276 10.21 -14.86 14.17
CA ILE A 276 10.25 -13.51 14.74
C ILE A 276 8.90 -13.23 15.46
N PRO A 277 8.87 -12.49 16.58
CA PRO A 277 7.62 -12.09 17.22
C PRO A 277 6.70 -11.30 16.27
N ILE A 278 5.41 -11.67 16.23
CA ILE A 278 4.40 -11.05 15.37
C ILE A 278 3.22 -10.56 16.19
N THR A 279 2.76 -9.34 15.87
CA THR A 279 1.43 -8.85 16.23
C THR A 279 0.60 -8.68 14.97
N LEU A 280 -0.58 -9.30 14.94
CA LEU A 280 -1.52 -9.25 13.83
C LEU A 280 -2.69 -8.32 14.16
N VAL A 281 -3.02 -7.43 13.23
CA VAL A 281 -4.25 -6.64 13.21
C VAL A 281 -5.09 -7.10 12.01
N PRO A 282 -5.96 -8.11 12.21
CA PRO A 282 -6.77 -8.69 11.14
C PRO A 282 -8.11 -7.98 11.01
N LEU A 283 -8.90 -8.43 10.01
CA LEU A 283 -10.28 -8.02 9.79
C LEU A 283 -11.14 -8.12 11.05
N ASP A 284 -10.88 -9.08 11.93
CA ASP A 284 -11.58 -9.23 13.21
C ASP A 284 -11.63 -7.94 14.01
N ALA A 285 -10.49 -7.23 14.10
CA ALA A 285 -10.40 -5.96 14.80
C ALA A 285 -10.86 -4.80 13.93
N THR A 286 -10.45 -4.75 12.66
CA THR A 286 -10.72 -3.59 11.81
C THR A 286 -12.19 -3.46 11.43
N ASP A 287 -12.91 -4.58 11.32
CA ASP A 287 -14.37 -4.61 11.07
C ASP A 287 -15.17 -3.94 12.20
N THR A 288 -14.55 -3.74 13.37
CA THR A 288 -15.17 -3.08 14.53
C THR A 288 -14.91 -1.58 14.60
N ILE A 289 -14.19 -1.01 13.62
CA ILE A 289 -13.83 0.41 13.54
C ILE A 289 -14.09 1.01 12.13
N PRO A 290 -15.36 1.04 11.67
CA PRO A 290 -15.72 1.62 10.37
C PRO A 290 -15.57 3.13 10.37
N ILE A 291 -15.12 3.72 9.25
CA ILE A 291 -15.19 5.17 9.03
C ILE A 291 -16.67 5.59 9.06
N SER A 292 -17.17 5.95 10.24
CA SER A 292 -18.57 6.32 10.43
C SER A 292 -18.81 7.74 9.92
N GLU A 293 -20.06 8.06 9.60
CA GLU A 293 -20.46 9.42 9.25
C GLU A 293 -20.05 10.43 10.33
N LYS A 294 -20.23 10.06 11.61
CA LYS A 294 -19.80 10.90 12.75
C LYS A 294 -18.30 11.13 12.79
N PHE A 295 -17.50 10.08 12.57
CA PHE A 295 -16.05 10.21 12.50
C PHE A 295 -15.66 11.11 11.32
N PHE A 296 -16.25 10.89 10.16
CA PHE A 296 -16.00 11.66 8.95
C PHE A 296 -16.30 13.15 9.15
N ASP A 297 -17.48 13.49 9.69
CA ASP A 297 -17.88 14.88 9.98
C ASP A 297 -16.97 15.52 11.03
N THR A 298 -16.57 14.75 12.05
CA THR A 298 -15.63 15.22 13.06
C THR A 298 -14.26 15.49 12.44
N PHE A 299 -13.79 14.64 11.52
CA PHE A 299 -12.56 14.87 10.80
C PHE A 299 -12.68 16.08 9.85
N GLU A 300 -13.83 16.29 9.21
CA GLU A 300 -14.08 17.49 8.39
C GLU A 300 -13.86 18.79 9.19
N GLN A 301 -14.23 18.77 10.47
CA GLN A 301 -14.10 19.91 11.38
C GLN A 301 -12.71 20.03 12.03
N ASN A 302 -11.88 18.98 11.99
CA ASN A 302 -10.60 18.90 12.72
C ASN A 302 -9.41 18.61 11.78
N GLN A 303 -9.00 19.63 11.02
CA GLN A 303 -7.86 19.60 10.09
C GLN A 303 -6.92 20.80 10.30
N ASN A 304 -6.41 20.92 11.52
CA ASN A 304 -5.57 22.03 11.97
C ASN A 304 -4.15 22.01 11.38
N THR A 305 -3.71 20.86 10.87
CA THR A 305 -2.39 20.69 10.26
C THR A 305 -2.52 20.36 8.77
N TYR A 306 -1.44 20.57 8.02
CA TYR A 306 -1.44 20.40 6.57
C TYR A 306 -1.59 18.93 6.16
N GLU A 307 -0.97 18.03 6.91
CA GLU A 307 -1.11 16.59 6.76
C GLU A 307 -2.52 16.08 7.11
N ALA A 308 -3.19 16.66 8.12
CA ALA A 308 -4.58 16.31 8.43
C ALA A 308 -5.53 16.72 7.30
N GLN A 309 -5.30 17.89 6.67
CA GLN A 309 -6.04 18.34 5.49
C GLN A 309 -5.84 17.39 4.29
N TYR A 310 -4.59 16.92 4.09
CA TYR A 310 -4.30 15.94 3.04
C TYR A 310 -5.05 14.62 3.28
N CYS A 311 -4.97 14.07 4.50
CA CYS A 311 -5.67 12.86 4.88
C CYS A 311 -7.18 12.98 4.65
N PHE A 312 -7.80 14.06 5.13
CA PHE A 312 -9.23 14.25 4.95
C PHE A 312 -9.62 14.42 3.47
N GLN A 313 -8.84 15.15 2.68
CA GLN A 313 -9.12 15.31 1.25
C GLN A 313 -9.07 13.98 0.50
N SER A 314 -8.13 13.10 0.86
CA SER A 314 -8.01 11.74 0.33
C SER A 314 -9.19 10.86 0.76
N LEU A 315 -9.57 10.90 2.06
CA LEU A 315 -10.74 10.19 2.57
C LEU A 315 -12.05 10.65 1.90
N LYS A 316 -12.20 11.96 1.70
CA LYS A 316 -13.37 12.56 1.08
C LYS A 316 -13.55 12.10 -0.36
N ILE A 317 -12.46 12.02 -1.12
CA ILE A 317 -12.54 11.52 -2.49
C ILE A 317 -12.90 10.04 -2.49
N SER A 318 -12.26 9.23 -1.64
CA SER A 318 -12.59 7.80 -1.49
C SER A 318 -14.08 7.60 -1.16
N ARG A 319 -14.66 8.44 -0.28
CA ARG A 319 -16.12 8.47 -0.02
C ARG A 319 -16.92 8.82 -1.27
N ASP A 320 -16.54 9.88 -1.98
CA ASP A 320 -17.29 10.39 -3.14
C ASP A 320 -17.23 9.44 -4.34
N THR A 321 -16.20 8.61 -4.43
CA THR A 321 -16.00 7.61 -5.48
C THR A 321 -16.40 6.20 -5.05
N TRP A 322 -16.79 5.99 -3.79
CA TRP A 322 -17.13 4.67 -3.28
C TRP A 322 -18.32 4.06 -4.02
N PHE A 323 -18.31 2.74 -4.13
CA PHE A 323 -19.36 2.02 -4.84
C PHE A 323 -20.68 2.04 -4.03
N GLY A 324 -21.65 2.82 -4.51
CA GLY A 324 -22.96 2.95 -3.89
C GLY A 324 -22.96 3.72 -2.56
N ASN A 325 -24.08 3.69 -1.84
CA ASN A 325 -24.27 4.49 -0.61
C ASN A 325 -23.75 3.79 0.67
N GLN A 326 -22.75 2.90 0.55
CA GLN A 326 -22.31 2.00 1.64
C GLN A 326 -20.97 2.36 2.26
N PHE A 327 -20.32 3.46 1.85
CA PHE A 327 -18.99 3.86 2.34
C PHE A 327 -18.87 3.79 3.87
N TYR A 328 -19.78 4.46 4.59
CA TYR A 328 -19.73 4.51 6.06
C TYR A 328 -19.98 3.18 6.77
N THR A 329 -20.36 2.15 6.01
CA THR A 329 -20.56 0.79 6.52
C THR A 329 -19.49 -0.19 6.06
N SER A 330 -18.65 0.17 5.06
CA SER A 330 -17.75 -0.75 4.36
C SER A 330 -16.30 -0.27 4.20
N TYR A 331 -16.00 0.95 4.60
CA TYR A 331 -14.63 1.45 4.72
C TYR A 331 -14.23 1.46 6.20
N PHE A 332 -13.06 0.91 6.54
CA PHE A 332 -12.62 0.75 7.92
C PHE A 332 -11.22 1.35 8.16
N MET A 333 -10.86 1.54 9.43
CA MET A 333 -9.50 1.93 9.82
C MET A 333 -8.57 0.71 9.81
N TRP A 334 -8.20 0.21 8.63
CA TRP A 334 -7.32 -0.97 8.50
C TRP A 334 -5.89 -0.67 8.95
N ASP A 335 -5.08 -0.07 8.08
CA ASP A 335 -3.66 0.18 8.35
C ASP A 335 -3.43 1.19 9.47
N SER A 336 -4.34 2.15 9.60
CA SER A 336 -4.28 3.14 10.68
C SER A 336 -4.42 2.48 12.04
N LEU A 337 -5.36 1.53 12.22
CA LEU A 337 -5.47 0.79 13.48
C LEU A 337 -4.21 -0.05 13.73
N ALA A 338 -3.66 -0.68 12.69
CA ALA A 338 -2.40 -1.42 12.81
C ALA A 338 -1.26 -0.53 13.31
N ALA A 339 -1.14 0.69 12.76
CA ALA A 339 -0.18 1.68 13.24
C ALA A 339 -0.42 2.06 14.71
N GLY A 340 -1.66 2.31 15.11
CA GLY A 340 -2.02 2.62 16.49
C GLY A 340 -1.72 1.49 17.48
N VAL A 341 -2.09 0.26 17.13
CA VAL A 341 -1.82 -0.92 17.97
C VAL A 341 -0.32 -1.08 18.18
N ALA A 342 0.47 -0.95 17.12
CA ALA A 342 1.91 -1.05 17.19
C ALA A 342 2.55 0.06 18.03
N THR A 343 2.17 1.32 17.83
CA THR A 343 2.71 2.44 18.62
C THR A 343 2.37 2.28 20.09
N SER A 344 1.14 1.89 20.43
CA SER A 344 0.74 1.66 21.82
C SER A 344 1.59 0.56 22.49
N ILE A 345 1.86 -0.55 21.81
CA ILE A 345 2.73 -1.61 22.35
C ILE A 345 4.17 -1.12 22.53
N MET A 346 4.72 -0.45 21.52
CA MET A 346 6.11 0.02 21.55
C MET A 346 6.35 1.04 22.66
N LEU A 347 5.43 1.99 22.85
CA LEU A 347 5.53 3.06 23.84
C LEU A 347 5.27 2.56 25.27
N ASN A 348 4.40 1.57 25.46
CA ASN A 348 4.05 1.03 26.78
C ASN A 348 4.85 -0.22 27.19
N SER A 349 5.84 -0.61 26.40
CA SER A 349 6.66 -1.83 26.60
C SER A 349 7.40 -1.92 27.94
N HIS A 350 7.58 -0.81 28.66
CA HIS A 350 8.22 -0.79 29.98
C HIS A 350 7.27 -1.18 31.14
N ASP A 351 5.95 -1.02 30.96
CA ASP A 351 4.94 -1.23 31.99
C ASP A 351 3.97 -2.40 31.69
N ASN A 352 3.98 -2.95 30.46
CA ASN A 352 3.05 -3.99 30.03
C ASN A 352 3.61 -5.42 30.18
N HIS A 353 3.01 -6.21 31.07
CA HIS A 353 3.39 -7.61 31.29
C HIS A 353 2.55 -8.66 30.53
N ASP A 354 1.45 -8.31 29.87
CA ASP A 354 0.51 -9.31 29.31
C ASP A 354 -0.10 -8.99 27.93
N GLY A 355 0.58 -8.19 27.10
CA GLY A 355 0.10 -7.90 25.74
C GLY A 355 -1.12 -6.97 25.70
N GLU A 356 -1.31 -6.15 26.73
CA GLU A 356 -2.34 -5.10 26.75
C GLU A 356 -2.06 -4.02 25.68
N ASN A 357 -3.13 -3.45 25.15
CA ASN A 357 -3.08 -2.39 24.15
C ASN A 357 -4.11 -1.30 24.45
N GLU A 358 -3.80 -0.03 24.20
CA GLU A 358 -4.73 1.08 24.48
C GLU A 358 -5.95 1.07 23.55
N PHE A 359 -5.77 0.60 22.31
CA PHE A 359 -6.74 0.77 21.23
C PHE A 359 -7.48 -0.51 20.85
N ALA A 360 -6.95 -1.68 21.21
CA ALA A 360 -7.54 -2.96 20.88
C ALA A 360 -7.55 -3.97 22.03
N GLU A 361 -8.53 -4.87 22.02
CA GLU A 361 -8.49 -6.13 22.77
C GLU A 361 -7.51 -7.08 22.07
N MET A 362 -6.66 -7.75 22.85
CA MET A 362 -5.58 -8.59 22.32
C MET A 362 -5.69 -10.02 22.85
N GLU A 363 -5.41 -11.01 21.99
CA GLU A 363 -5.45 -12.44 22.33
C GLU A 363 -4.27 -13.16 21.65
N TYR A 364 -3.59 -14.06 22.36
CA TYR A 364 -2.65 -14.97 21.70
C TYR A 364 -3.42 -16.09 21.00
N MET A 365 -3.22 -16.22 19.69
CA MET A 365 -3.83 -17.28 18.88
C MET A 365 -2.75 -18.13 18.21
N ASN A 366 -3.10 -19.39 17.93
CA ASN A 366 -2.29 -20.30 17.16
C ASN A 366 -2.81 -20.32 15.73
N ILE A 367 -2.06 -19.74 14.79
CA ILE A 367 -2.53 -19.52 13.43
C ILE A 367 -1.54 -20.04 12.39
N THR A 368 -2.00 -20.15 11.14
CA THR A 368 -1.16 -20.34 9.95
C THR A 368 -1.82 -19.67 8.75
N VAL A 369 -1.04 -19.35 7.72
CA VAL A 369 -1.57 -18.91 6.43
C VAL A 369 -1.70 -20.10 5.48
N VAL A 370 -2.88 -20.30 4.90
CA VAL A 370 -3.12 -21.35 3.92
C VAL A 370 -2.56 -20.91 2.57
N THR A 371 -1.70 -21.74 1.98
CA THR A 371 -0.97 -21.41 0.75
C THR A 371 -1.46 -22.17 -0.49
N SER A 372 -2.17 -23.29 -0.28
CA SER A 372 -2.71 -24.12 -1.35
C SER A 372 -3.81 -25.04 -0.82
N ASN A 373 -4.62 -25.58 -1.72
CA ASN A 373 -5.84 -26.32 -1.41
C ASN A 373 -5.70 -27.83 -1.62
N LYS A 374 -6.34 -28.63 -0.77
CA LYS A 374 -6.36 -30.10 -0.90
C LYS A 374 -7.10 -30.54 -2.17
N PRO A 375 -6.74 -31.69 -2.78
CA PRO A 375 -5.72 -32.65 -2.33
C PRO A 375 -4.28 -32.19 -2.62
N TYR A 376 -3.38 -32.42 -1.66
CA TYR A 376 -1.96 -32.12 -1.82
C TYR A 376 -1.24 -33.19 -2.66
N GLY A 377 -0.26 -32.77 -3.46
CA GLY A 377 0.54 -33.63 -4.33
C GLY A 377 -0.09 -33.90 -5.70
N MET A 378 -1.23 -33.28 -6.02
CA MET A 378 -1.81 -33.35 -7.35
C MET A 378 -1.20 -32.31 -8.28
N HIS A 379 -1.00 -32.72 -9.53
CA HIS A 379 -0.47 -31.89 -10.60
C HIS A 379 -1.61 -31.54 -11.56
N ASP A 380 -2.16 -30.34 -11.41
CA ASP A 380 -3.24 -29.82 -12.26
C ASP A 380 -2.84 -28.55 -13.04
N GLY A 381 -1.56 -28.15 -12.96
CA GLY A 381 -1.00 -27.00 -13.65
C GLY A 381 -1.22 -25.68 -12.91
N SER A 382 -1.88 -25.69 -11.75
CA SER A 382 -2.20 -24.47 -11.01
C SER A 382 -1.06 -23.95 -10.14
N ASN A 383 -0.08 -24.80 -9.82
CA ASN A 383 0.93 -24.53 -8.80
C ASN A 383 2.37 -24.59 -9.36
N PRO A 384 2.89 -23.44 -9.85
CA PRO A 384 4.22 -23.31 -10.43
C PRO A 384 5.38 -23.71 -9.52
N PHE A 385 5.19 -23.92 -8.21
CA PHE A 385 6.25 -24.46 -7.36
C PHE A 385 6.53 -25.94 -7.62
N PHE A 386 5.55 -26.68 -8.16
CA PHE A 386 5.64 -28.13 -8.34
C PHE A 386 5.46 -28.57 -9.79
N ASP A 387 4.60 -27.90 -10.53
CA ASP A 387 4.22 -28.28 -11.89
C ASP A 387 5.35 -28.02 -12.90
N ASP A 388 5.45 -28.89 -13.91
CA ASP A 388 6.47 -28.86 -14.97
C ASP A 388 7.93 -28.82 -14.49
N ARG A 389 8.21 -29.25 -13.25
CA ARG A 389 9.56 -29.26 -12.65
C ARG A 389 10.05 -30.65 -12.28
N ARG A 390 11.36 -30.85 -12.42
CA ARG A 390 12.05 -32.06 -11.93
C ARG A 390 12.08 -32.13 -10.40
N ALA A 391 12.31 -30.98 -9.76
CA ALA A 391 12.31 -30.82 -8.31
C ALA A 391 11.45 -29.59 -7.92
N PRO A 392 10.70 -29.63 -6.81
CA PRO A 392 9.93 -28.48 -6.35
C PRO A 392 10.82 -27.28 -6.05
N LYS A 393 10.33 -26.08 -6.36
CA LYS A 393 10.99 -24.81 -6.04
C LYS A 393 11.16 -24.68 -4.52
N PHE A 394 12.24 -24.04 -4.07
CA PHE A 394 12.54 -23.80 -2.64
C PHE A 394 12.63 -25.08 -1.79
N ASN A 395 12.92 -26.23 -2.42
CA ASN A 395 12.96 -27.55 -1.77
C ASN A 395 11.65 -27.91 -1.04
N LEU A 396 10.50 -27.42 -1.54
CA LEU A 396 9.20 -27.71 -0.94
C LEU A 396 8.86 -29.22 -1.03
N LYS A 397 8.19 -29.73 -0.02
CA LYS A 397 7.84 -31.15 0.08
C LYS A 397 6.64 -31.49 -0.82
N LYS A 398 6.81 -32.43 -1.76
CA LYS A 398 5.70 -33.01 -2.53
C LYS A 398 4.69 -33.67 -1.59
N GLY A 399 3.40 -33.37 -1.79
CA GLY A 399 2.33 -33.82 -0.90
C GLY A 399 2.27 -33.09 0.46
N GLY A 400 3.10 -32.05 0.66
CA GLY A 400 3.01 -31.14 1.80
C GLY A 400 1.95 -30.06 1.62
N VAL A 401 1.81 -29.19 2.64
CA VAL A 401 0.77 -28.14 2.71
C VAL A 401 0.83 -27.08 1.60
N HIS A 402 1.95 -26.97 0.91
CA HIS A 402 2.16 -26.08 -0.23
C HIS A 402 1.89 -26.74 -1.59
N SER A 403 1.68 -28.06 -1.62
CA SER A 403 1.66 -28.90 -2.83
C SER A 403 0.25 -29.09 -3.39
N GLY A 404 -0.71 -28.24 -3.01
CA GLY A 404 -2.10 -28.31 -3.46
C GLY A 404 -2.40 -27.44 -4.66
N HIS A 405 -3.69 -27.38 -5.00
CA HIS A 405 -4.21 -26.46 -6.01
C HIS A 405 -4.08 -25.02 -5.52
N VAL A 406 -3.64 -24.11 -6.39
CA VAL A 406 -3.57 -22.67 -6.10
C VAL A 406 -4.51 -21.94 -7.05
N GLN A 407 -5.34 -21.04 -6.53
CA GLN A 407 -6.31 -20.32 -7.34
C GLN A 407 -5.64 -19.66 -8.55
N THR A 408 -6.15 -19.96 -9.74
CA THR A 408 -5.58 -19.49 -11.02
C THR A 408 -6.25 -18.22 -11.55
N GLY A 409 -7.43 -17.87 -11.03
CA GLY A 409 -8.14 -16.64 -11.36
C GLY A 409 -9.48 -16.52 -10.64
N LEU A 410 -10.24 -15.45 -10.94
CA LEU A 410 -11.53 -15.15 -10.28
C LEU A 410 -12.56 -16.28 -10.40
N ARG A 411 -12.57 -16.94 -11.57
CA ARG A 411 -13.53 -17.98 -11.95
C ARG A 411 -12.94 -19.37 -12.00
N ASP A 412 -11.91 -19.62 -11.21
CA ASP A 412 -11.26 -20.92 -11.17
C ASP A 412 -12.30 -22.04 -10.95
N PRO A 413 -12.48 -22.95 -11.93
CA PRO A 413 -13.48 -24.02 -11.84
C PRO A 413 -13.23 -24.98 -10.69
N PHE A 414 -11.97 -25.11 -10.25
CA PHE A 414 -11.67 -25.83 -9.04
C PHE A 414 -12.30 -25.08 -7.87
N CYS A 415 -12.00 -23.79 -7.66
CA CYS A 415 -12.47 -23.05 -6.49
C CYS A 415 -13.99 -22.90 -6.37
N ILE A 416 -14.74 -22.94 -7.48
CA ILE A 416 -16.18 -22.74 -7.50
C ILE A 416 -16.95 -24.01 -7.09
N VAL A 417 -17.83 -23.88 -6.10
CA VAL A 417 -18.76 -24.95 -5.68
C VAL A 417 -20.18 -24.62 -6.14
N LYS A 418 -20.88 -25.56 -6.81
CA LYS A 418 -22.29 -25.36 -7.20
C LYS A 418 -23.16 -25.14 -5.95
N ASN A 419 -23.87 -24.01 -5.89
CA ASN A 419 -24.77 -23.64 -4.80
C ASN A 419 -24.10 -23.55 -3.40
N GLY A 420 -22.78 -23.37 -3.33
CA GLY A 420 -22.01 -23.29 -2.09
C GLY A 420 -21.03 -22.12 -2.07
N LYS A 421 -20.44 -21.85 -0.91
CA LYS A 421 -19.33 -20.91 -0.76
C LYS A 421 -18.08 -21.43 -1.49
N GLY A 422 -17.23 -20.54 -2.00
CA GLY A 422 -15.97 -20.92 -2.66
C GLY A 422 -15.11 -21.82 -1.78
N LYS A 423 -14.46 -22.83 -2.36
CA LYS A 423 -13.68 -23.81 -1.60
C LYS A 423 -12.18 -23.50 -1.52
N CYS A 424 -11.69 -22.52 -2.29
CA CYS A 424 -10.30 -22.12 -2.18
C CYS A 424 -10.09 -21.26 -0.94
N GLN A 425 -8.89 -21.37 -0.37
CA GLN A 425 -8.49 -20.75 0.89
C GLN A 425 -7.10 -20.11 0.78
N ASP A 426 -6.64 -19.78 -0.42
CA ASP A 426 -5.38 -19.09 -0.66
C ASP A 426 -5.33 -17.80 0.18
N GLY A 427 -4.35 -17.63 1.06
CA GLY A 427 -4.24 -16.46 1.93
C GLY A 427 -5.16 -16.49 3.15
N TYR A 428 -5.94 -17.57 3.37
CA TYR A 428 -6.75 -17.68 4.59
C TYR A 428 -5.83 -17.78 5.82
N THR A 429 -6.04 -16.89 6.79
CA THR A 429 -5.37 -16.93 8.10
C THR A 429 -6.16 -17.83 9.03
N ALA A 430 -5.81 -19.10 9.05
CA ALA A 430 -6.55 -20.13 9.77
C ALA A 430 -6.04 -20.32 11.19
N GLU A 431 -6.94 -20.40 12.16
CA GLU A 431 -6.63 -20.90 13.50
C GLU A 431 -6.43 -22.42 13.45
N VAL A 432 -5.31 -22.90 14.01
CA VAL A 432 -4.88 -24.30 13.91
C VAL A 432 -4.25 -24.78 15.22
N THR A 433 -4.29 -26.10 15.45
CA THR A 433 -3.72 -26.75 16.64
C THR A 433 -2.58 -27.71 16.32
N GLY A 434 -2.22 -27.87 15.04
CA GLY A 434 -1.18 -28.77 14.57
C GLY A 434 0.23 -28.19 14.71
N PRO A 435 1.26 -28.96 14.28
CA PRO A 435 2.66 -28.53 14.31
C PRO A 435 2.95 -27.31 13.40
N GLU A 436 2.05 -26.98 12.49
CA GLU A 436 2.08 -25.79 11.65
C GLU A 436 1.57 -24.52 12.35
N ALA A 437 1.10 -24.61 13.59
CA ALA A 437 0.66 -23.47 14.36
C ALA A 437 1.84 -22.55 14.74
N VAL A 438 1.71 -21.27 14.45
CA VAL A 438 2.55 -20.21 15.03
C VAL A 438 1.73 -19.39 16.01
N ARG A 439 2.30 -19.15 17.20
CA ARG A 439 1.66 -18.37 18.26
C ARG A 439 1.87 -16.88 17.98
N VAL A 440 0.79 -16.15 17.75
CA VAL A 440 0.78 -14.75 17.34
C VAL A 440 -0.10 -13.95 18.29
N LEU A 441 0.29 -12.72 18.61
CA LEU A 441 -0.57 -11.78 19.35
C LEU A 441 -1.53 -11.13 18.36
N VAL A 442 -2.84 -11.32 18.54
CA VAL A 442 -3.87 -10.91 17.57
C VAL A 442 -4.78 -9.86 18.20
N ALA A 443 -4.98 -8.73 17.53
CA ALA A 443 -6.03 -7.79 17.88
C ALA A 443 -7.39 -8.39 17.49
N THR A 444 -8.33 -8.44 18.42
CA THR A 444 -9.64 -9.07 18.21
C THR A 444 -10.77 -8.07 18.04
N LYS A 445 -10.62 -6.86 18.58
CA LYS A 445 -11.64 -5.82 18.57
C LYS A 445 -11.06 -4.46 18.95
N ALA A 446 -11.52 -3.39 18.30
CA ALA A 446 -11.20 -2.02 18.69
C ALA A 446 -11.93 -1.62 19.99
N LYS A 447 -11.21 -0.96 20.91
CA LYS A 447 -11.73 -0.58 22.23
C LYS A 447 -12.68 0.63 22.12
N PRO A 448 -13.86 0.56 22.76
CA PRO A 448 -14.79 1.69 22.79
C PRO A 448 -14.20 2.84 23.60
N SER A 449 -14.67 4.05 23.32
CA SER A 449 -14.34 5.25 24.07
C SER A 449 -14.65 5.09 25.56
N GLN A 450 -13.71 5.46 26.43
CA GLN A 450 -13.90 5.51 27.89
C GLN A 450 -14.79 6.69 28.32
N GLU A 451 -14.90 7.72 27.49
CA GLU A 451 -15.77 8.87 27.76
C GLU A 451 -17.21 8.59 27.34
N THR A 452 -18.13 8.74 28.29
CA THR A 452 -19.58 8.66 28.05
C THR A 452 -20.03 9.82 27.16
N ASN A 453 -20.73 9.54 26.05
CA ASN A 453 -21.26 10.51 25.06
C ASN A 453 -20.21 11.22 24.17
N SER A 454 -19.01 10.67 24.00
CA SER A 454 -18.08 11.20 23.01
C SER A 454 -18.63 11.08 21.58
N LEU A 455 -18.38 12.09 20.73
CA LEU A 455 -18.69 12.02 19.28
C LEU A 455 -17.86 10.93 18.58
N LEU A 456 -16.71 10.61 19.17
CA LEU A 456 -15.78 9.56 18.74
C LEU A 456 -15.93 8.37 19.68
N ASP A 457 -16.68 7.37 19.25
CA ASP A 457 -17.10 6.22 20.06
C ASP A 457 -16.02 5.14 20.24
N THR A 458 -14.85 5.31 19.62
CA THR A 458 -13.70 4.40 19.69
C THR A 458 -12.47 5.16 20.16
N GLU A 459 -11.66 4.59 21.05
CA GLU A 459 -10.47 5.27 21.59
C GLU A 459 -9.46 5.63 20.49
N PHE A 460 -9.30 4.74 19.51
CA PHE A 460 -8.38 5.00 18.41
C PHE A 460 -8.77 6.21 17.56
N TYR A 461 -10.07 6.50 17.35
CA TYR A 461 -10.48 7.70 16.61
C TYR A 461 -9.97 8.99 17.26
N LYS A 462 -10.02 9.06 18.59
CA LYS A 462 -9.52 10.20 19.35
C LYS A 462 -8.01 10.31 19.21
N SER A 463 -7.30 9.18 19.40
CA SER A 463 -5.85 9.12 19.25
C SER A 463 -5.40 9.54 17.85
N PHE A 464 -6.04 9.01 16.81
CA PHE A 464 -5.75 9.32 15.42
C PHE A 464 -5.95 10.80 15.09
N LEU A 465 -7.13 11.35 15.38
CA LEU A 465 -7.43 12.75 15.12
C LEU A 465 -6.57 13.70 15.96
N SER A 466 -6.36 13.37 17.24
CA SER A 466 -5.43 14.12 18.12
C SER A 466 -4.04 14.15 17.50
N THR A 467 -3.51 12.99 17.13
CA THR A 467 -2.13 12.84 16.65
C THR A 467 -1.91 13.59 15.35
N LEU A 468 -2.78 13.44 14.36
CA LEU A 468 -2.66 14.17 13.09
C LEU A 468 -2.72 15.69 13.30
N ASN A 469 -3.55 16.17 14.24
CA ASN A 469 -3.75 17.59 14.50
C ASN A 469 -2.73 18.22 15.46
N ARG A 470 -1.82 17.45 16.07
CA ARG A 470 -0.79 17.99 16.99
C ARG A 470 0.12 19.00 16.27
N PRO A 471 0.51 20.13 16.89
CA PRO A 471 1.48 21.05 16.27
C PRO A 471 2.89 20.45 16.11
N GLN A 472 3.27 19.51 16.99
CA GLN A 472 4.55 18.82 16.92
C GLN A 472 4.63 17.97 15.65
N HIS A 473 5.80 17.96 15.00
CA HIS A 473 6.04 17.22 13.76
C HIS A 473 5.03 17.53 12.64
N THR A 474 4.45 18.73 12.64
CA THR A 474 3.55 19.18 11.56
C THR A 474 4.30 19.40 10.24
N GLY A 475 3.59 19.27 9.12
CA GLY A 475 4.13 19.52 7.79
C GLY A 475 4.77 20.91 7.67
N ARG A 476 6.00 20.97 7.18
CA ARG A 476 6.81 22.20 7.08
C ARG A 476 6.61 22.96 5.77
N PHE A 477 6.18 22.28 4.72
CA PHE A 477 6.09 22.83 3.37
C PHE A 477 4.65 22.79 2.87
N SER A 478 4.22 23.88 2.24
CA SER A 478 2.88 24.00 1.66
C SER A 478 2.99 24.10 0.14
N PHE A 479 2.08 23.43 -0.58
CA PHE A 479 2.01 23.56 -2.03
C PHE A 479 1.75 25.01 -2.47
N ARG A 480 0.90 25.74 -1.73
CA ARG A 480 0.58 27.14 -2.05
C ARG A 480 1.80 28.05 -1.91
N SER A 481 2.65 27.81 -0.92
CA SER A 481 3.88 28.59 -0.75
C SER A 481 4.94 28.22 -1.78
N GLN A 482 4.98 26.96 -2.23
CA GLN A 482 5.90 26.52 -3.28
C GLN A 482 5.52 27.08 -4.67
N PHE A 483 4.22 27.18 -4.97
CA PHE A 483 3.73 27.67 -6.25
C PHE A 483 2.77 28.86 -6.07
N PRO A 484 3.27 30.03 -5.59
CA PRO A 484 2.41 31.17 -5.21
C PRO A 484 1.70 31.83 -6.40
N TYR A 485 2.24 31.64 -7.61
CA TYR A 485 1.68 32.15 -8.86
C TYR A 485 0.98 31.08 -9.69
N TYR A 486 0.73 29.90 -9.11
CA TYR A 486 -0.03 28.87 -9.81
C TYR A 486 -1.43 29.40 -10.12
N LYS A 487 -1.75 29.53 -11.40
CA LYS A 487 -3.05 30.00 -11.89
C LYS A 487 -3.73 28.89 -12.66
N GLU A 488 -5.02 28.68 -12.39
CA GLU A 488 -5.82 27.67 -13.09
C GLU A 488 -6.32 28.20 -14.45
N VAL A 489 -5.37 28.49 -15.35
CA VAL A 489 -5.66 29.03 -16.69
C VAL A 489 -5.44 27.94 -17.73
N LEU A 490 -6.37 27.79 -18.67
CA LEU A 490 -6.20 26.93 -19.84
C LEU A 490 -5.64 27.74 -21.01
N TYR A 491 -4.63 27.21 -21.70
CA TYR A 491 -4.04 27.80 -22.90
C TYR A 491 -4.65 27.17 -24.14
N LYS A 492 -5.50 27.94 -24.83
CA LYS A 492 -6.11 27.54 -26.09
C LYS A 492 -5.65 28.48 -27.21
N PRO A 493 -5.21 27.95 -28.36
CA PRO A 493 -4.78 28.78 -29.48
C PRO A 493 -6.00 29.42 -30.16
N ASP A 494 -5.84 30.67 -30.60
CA ASP A 494 -6.71 31.28 -31.60
C ASP A 494 -6.05 31.13 -32.97
N PHE A 495 -6.68 30.37 -33.85
CA PHE A 495 -6.16 30.11 -35.20
C PHE A 495 -6.51 31.23 -36.20
N GLY A 496 -7.35 32.21 -35.83
CA GLY A 496 -7.73 33.33 -36.68
C GLY A 496 -8.24 32.87 -38.05
N SER A 497 -7.63 33.39 -39.12
CA SER A 497 -7.96 33.07 -40.52
C SER A 497 -7.19 31.89 -41.11
N LYS A 498 -6.37 31.19 -40.32
CA LYS A 498 -5.59 30.06 -40.82
C LYS A 498 -6.51 28.94 -41.29
N THR A 499 -6.22 28.40 -42.48
CA THR A 499 -6.89 27.19 -42.96
C THR A 499 -6.35 26.00 -42.18
N LEU A 500 -7.23 25.26 -41.49
CA LEU A 500 -6.84 24.09 -40.74
C LEU A 500 -6.58 22.91 -41.67
N GLY A 501 -5.52 22.16 -41.38
CA GLY A 501 -5.14 20.96 -42.09
C GLY A 501 -6.08 19.78 -41.83
N LYS A 502 -5.65 18.57 -42.23
CA LYS A 502 -6.47 17.36 -42.07
C LYS A 502 -6.77 17.11 -40.59
N PRO A 503 -8.05 16.88 -40.20
CA PRO A 503 -8.38 16.52 -38.83
C PRO A 503 -7.80 15.14 -38.51
N VAL A 504 -7.06 15.03 -37.42
CA VAL A 504 -6.43 13.79 -36.96
C VAL A 504 -6.86 13.50 -35.53
N VAL A 505 -7.16 12.22 -35.27
CA VAL A 505 -7.27 11.66 -33.93
C VAL A 505 -6.05 10.76 -33.73
N PHE A 506 -5.34 10.93 -32.61
CA PHE A 506 -4.14 10.16 -32.31
C PHE A 506 -4.43 9.17 -31.19
N ASP A 507 -4.38 7.88 -31.52
CA ASP A 507 -4.49 6.79 -30.55
C ASP A 507 -3.09 6.36 -30.10
N MET A 508 -2.89 6.21 -28.80
CA MET A 508 -1.59 5.91 -28.19
C MET A 508 -1.73 5.07 -26.93
N ASP A 509 -0.74 4.24 -26.65
CA ASP A 509 -0.60 3.47 -25.40
C ASP A 509 0.31 4.15 -24.37
N MET A 510 0.79 5.36 -24.71
CA MET A 510 1.66 6.20 -23.89
C MET A 510 3.02 5.58 -23.56
N SER A 511 3.52 4.69 -24.41
CA SER A 511 4.94 4.35 -24.44
C SER A 511 5.82 5.59 -24.66
N ALA A 512 7.11 5.47 -24.38
CA ALA A 512 8.06 6.55 -24.64
C ALA A 512 8.08 6.97 -26.14
N GLY A 513 7.84 6.02 -27.04
CA GLY A 513 7.73 6.27 -28.48
C GLY A 513 6.51 7.13 -28.83
N ASP A 514 5.35 6.83 -28.27
CA ASP A 514 4.13 7.61 -28.51
C ASP A 514 4.24 9.02 -27.94
N PHE A 515 4.90 9.17 -26.79
CA PHE A 515 5.15 10.46 -26.18
C PHE A 515 5.99 11.36 -27.08
N LEU A 516 7.03 10.82 -27.73
CA LEU A 516 7.82 11.55 -28.74
C LEU A 516 7.01 11.85 -30.00
N ALA A 517 6.17 10.91 -30.45
CA ALA A 517 5.29 11.13 -31.59
C ALA A 517 4.29 12.27 -31.33
N LEU A 518 3.72 12.35 -30.12
CA LEU A 518 2.84 13.44 -29.71
C LEU A 518 3.54 14.79 -29.77
N PHE A 519 4.78 14.89 -29.25
CA PHE A 519 5.58 16.10 -29.36
C PHE A 519 5.76 16.54 -30.81
N TYR A 520 6.11 15.60 -31.68
CA TYR A 520 6.27 15.86 -33.09
C TYR A 520 4.97 16.38 -33.71
N LEU A 521 3.84 15.70 -33.49
CA LEU A 521 2.53 16.08 -34.02
C LEU A 521 2.10 17.48 -33.56
N LEU A 522 2.40 17.87 -32.32
CA LEU A 522 2.09 19.20 -31.80
C LEU A 522 2.98 20.31 -32.38
N LYS A 523 4.13 19.95 -32.97
CA LYS A 523 5.04 20.87 -33.67
C LYS A 523 4.78 20.94 -35.17
N VAL A 524 4.06 19.97 -35.75
CA VAL A 524 3.62 20.04 -37.15
C VAL A 524 2.70 21.25 -37.33
N PRO A 525 2.86 22.04 -38.41
CA PRO A 525 1.97 23.17 -38.68
C PRO A 525 0.49 22.75 -38.71
N VAL A 526 -0.37 23.53 -38.05
CA VAL A 526 -1.81 23.24 -37.94
C VAL A 526 -2.51 23.22 -39.31
N GLU A 527 -1.93 23.92 -40.29
CA GLU A 527 -2.35 23.96 -41.68
C GLU A 527 -2.13 22.63 -42.41
N VAL A 528 -1.26 21.75 -41.88
CA VAL A 528 -0.99 20.40 -42.40
C VAL A 528 -1.78 19.36 -41.61
N ILE A 529 -1.62 19.36 -40.28
CA ILE A 529 -2.29 18.43 -39.36
C ILE A 529 -3.03 19.22 -38.28
N ASN A 530 -4.33 19.00 -38.21
CA ASN A 530 -5.18 19.53 -37.15
C ASN A 530 -5.48 18.41 -36.15
N LEU A 531 -4.60 18.23 -35.17
CA LEU A 531 -4.82 17.25 -34.10
C LEU A 531 -6.03 17.68 -33.26
N LYS A 532 -7.10 16.88 -33.33
CA LYS A 532 -8.41 17.15 -32.70
C LYS A 532 -8.58 16.48 -31.36
N ALA A 533 -8.10 15.24 -31.25
CA ALA A 533 -8.24 14.45 -30.05
C ALA A 533 -7.07 13.48 -29.93
N ILE A 534 -6.81 13.11 -28.67
CA ILE A 534 -5.91 12.03 -28.29
C ILE A 534 -6.77 10.98 -27.60
N ILE A 535 -6.59 9.71 -27.95
CA ILE A 535 -7.20 8.58 -27.26
C ILE A 535 -6.06 7.79 -26.64
N VAL A 536 -6.22 7.43 -25.37
CA VAL A 536 -5.24 6.71 -24.58
C VAL A 536 -5.76 5.33 -24.28
N SER A 537 -4.96 4.30 -24.59
CA SER A 537 -5.26 2.91 -24.28
C SER A 537 -4.44 2.42 -23.09
N PRO A 538 -5.00 2.39 -21.86
CA PRO A 538 -4.26 2.08 -20.62
C PRO A 538 -4.11 0.56 -20.35
N THR A 539 -4.12 -0.26 -21.40
CA THR A 539 -4.06 -1.73 -21.33
C THR A 539 -2.67 -2.29 -21.65
N GLY A 540 -1.73 -1.41 -22.00
CA GLY A 540 -0.38 -1.74 -22.47
C GLY A 540 0.69 -1.18 -21.54
N TRP A 541 1.54 -0.31 -22.08
CA TRP A 541 2.73 0.20 -21.38
C TRP A 541 2.43 1.24 -20.30
N ALA A 542 1.25 1.84 -20.28
CA ALA A 542 0.83 2.83 -19.29
C ALA A 542 -0.49 2.49 -18.64
N ASN A 543 -0.68 3.03 -17.44
CA ASN A 543 -1.95 2.95 -16.72
C ASN A 543 -2.81 4.21 -16.98
N ALA A 544 -4.01 4.23 -16.39
CA ALA A 544 -4.93 5.36 -16.51
C ALA A 544 -4.42 6.67 -15.89
N ALA A 545 -3.76 6.62 -14.73
CA ALA A 545 -3.21 7.80 -14.06
C ALA A 545 -2.18 8.56 -14.91
N THR A 546 -1.49 7.90 -15.85
CA THR A 546 -0.49 8.56 -16.70
C THR A 546 -1.11 9.66 -17.58
N ILE A 547 -2.44 9.69 -17.77
CA ILE A 547 -3.14 10.73 -18.56
C ILE A 547 -2.80 12.17 -18.15
N ASP A 548 -2.48 12.40 -16.88
CA ASP A 548 -2.07 13.71 -16.39
C ASP A 548 -0.77 14.23 -17.02
N VAL A 549 0.11 13.33 -17.47
CA VAL A 549 1.33 13.68 -18.21
C VAL A 549 0.97 14.27 -19.57
N ILE A 550 -0.06 13.74 -20.24
CA ILE A 550 -0.54 14.30 -21.51
C ILE A 550 -1.13 15.69 -21.27
N TYR A 551 -1.89 15.89 -20.19
CA TYR A 551 -2.41 17.21 -19.87
C TYR A 551 -1.31 18.24 -19.62
N ASP A 552 -0.28 17.88 -18.86
CA ASP A 552 0.84 18.77 -18.61
C ASP A 552 1.61 19.10 -19.89
N LEU A 553 1.79 18.11 -20.78
CA LEU A 553 2.42 18.31 -22.09
C LEU A 553 1.58 19.23 -22.99
N LEU A 554 0.26 19.00 -23.09
CA LEU A 554 -0.64 19.85 -23.87
C LEU A 554 -0.64 21.28 -23.32
N HIS A 555 -0.63 21.43 -22.00
CA HIS A 555 -0.57 22.71 -21.33
C HIS A 555 0.74 23.45 -21.65
N MET A 556 1.87 22.75 -21.57
CA MET A 556 3.19 23.28 -21.98
C MET A 556 3.22 23.73 -23.44
N MET A 557 2.51 22.99 -24.30
CA MET A 557 2.43 23.26 -25.73
C MET A 557 1.35 24.29 -26.11
N GLY A 558 0.61 24.83 -25.14
CA GLY A 558 -0.46 25.80 -25.37
C GLY A 558 -1.64 25.21 -26.14
N ARG A 559 -1.92 23.91 -25.97
CA ARG A 559 -2.92 23.13 -26.70
C ARG A 559 -3.94 22.46 -25.76
N ASP A 560 -4.39 23.18 -24.73
CA ASP A 560 -5.47 22.72 -23.83
C ASP A 560 -6.83 22.61 -24.54
N ASP A 561 -6.93 23.00 -25.82
CA ASP A 561 -8.07 22.76 -26.69
C ASP A 561 -8.24 21.28 -27.10
N ILE A 562 -7.15 20.50 -27.07
CA ILE A 562 -7.18 19.09 -27.48
C ILE A 562 -7.84 18.23 -26.41
N GLN A 563 -8.88 17.50 -26.81
CA GLN A 563 -9.56 16.54 -25.95
C GLN A 563 -8.70 15.28 -25.80
N VAL A 564 -8.69 14.72 -24.58
CA VAL A 564 -8.02 13.45 -24.30
C VAL A 564 -9.07 12.49 -23.76
N GLY A 565 -9.31 11.42 -24.50
CA GLY A 565 -10.17 10.31 -24.11
C GLY A 565 -9.34 9.20 -23.50
N LEU A 566 -9.83 8.59 -22.42
CA LEU A 566 -9.27 7.36 -21.87
C LEU A 566 -10.13 6.19 -22.36
N GLY A 567 -9.49 5.18 -22.91
CA GLY A 567 -10.11 3.91 -23.27
C GLY A 567 -10.36 3.01 -22.07
N ASP A 568 -10.95 1.85 -22.31
CA ASP A 568 -11.20 0.86 -21.26
C ASP A 568 -9.89 0.30 -20.68
N LEU A 569 -9.92 -0.11 -19.42
CA LEU A 569 -8.75 -0.66 -18.70
C LEU A 569 -8.47 -2.13 -19.00
N PHE A 570 -9.41 -2.78 -19.67
CA PHE A 570 -9.31 -4.17 -20.09
C PHE A 570 -9.34 -4.22 -21.61
N ALA A 571 -8.53 -5.10 -22.21
CA ALA A 571 -8.74 -5.39 -23.61
C ALA A 571 -10.08 -6.09 -23.79
N MET A 572 -10.58 -6.07 -25.03
CA MET A 572 -11.86 -6.67 -25.38
C MET A 572 -11.99 -8.10 -24.83
N ASN A 573 -13.10 -8.35 -24.12
CA ASN A 573 -13.45 -9.63 -23.49
C ASN A 573 -12.52 -10.11 -22.35
N GLN A 574 -11.79 -9.20 -21.68
CA GLN A 574 -11.01 -9.55 -20.48
C GLN A 574 -11.68 -9.16 -19.16
N SER A 575 -12.68 -8.27 -19.18
CA SER A 575 -13.43 -7.92 -17.96
C SER A 575 -14.31 -9.08 -17.47
N ASP A 576 -14.44 -9.24 -16.15
CA ASP A 576 -15.31 -10.27 -15.57
C ASP A 576 -16.78 -9.94 -15.91
N PRO A 577 -17.55 -10.91 -16.44
CA PRO A 577 -18.93 -10.66 -16.85
C PRO A 577 -19.89 -10.26 -15.71
N SER A 578 -19.56 -10.59 -14.46
CA SER A 578 -20.40 -10.22 -13.31
C SER A 578 -19.99 -8.91 -12.66
N PHE A 579 -18.71 -8.55 -12.75
CA PHE A 579 -18.16 -7.35 -12.15
C PHE A 579 -17.07 -6.78 -13.05
N SER A 580 -17.45 -5.89 -13.96
CA SER A 580 -16.56 -5.41 -15.03
C SER A 580 -15.39 -4.55 -14.55
N ALA A 581 -15.35 -4.19 -13.26
CA ALA A 581 -14.22 -3.51 -12.64
C ALA A 581 -13.05 -4.45 -12.32
N VAL A 582 -13.20 -5.76 -12.53
CA VAL A 582 -12.10 -6.73 -12.47
C VAL A 582 -12.02 -7.54 -13.75
N GLY A 583 -10.94 -8.29 -13.95
CA GLY A 583 -10.73 -9.02 -15.19
C GLY A 583 -9.42 -9.79 -15.26
N ASP A 584 -9.24 -10.49 -16.37
CA ASP A 584 -8.05 -11.29 -16.65
C ASP A 584 -6.87 -10.42 -17.12
N CYS A 585 -5.66 -10.99 -17.05
CA CYS A 585 -4.43 -10.37 -17.54
C CYS A 585 -3.80 -11.09 -18.72
N LYS A 586 -4.61 -11.70 -19.59
CA LYS A 586 -4.13 -12.47 -20.75
C LYS A 586 -3.09 -11.74 -21.61
N TYR A 587 -3.29 -10.45 -21.90
CA TYR A 587 -2.34 -9.66 -22.70
C TYR A 587 -1.33 -8.89 -21.85
N ILE A 588 -1.77 -8.25 -20.76
CA ILE A 588 -0.88 -7.45 -19.90
C ILE A 588 0.22 -8.28 -19.25
N LYS A 589 0.03 -9.60 -19.06
CA LYS A 589 1.09 -10.52 -18.58
C LYS A 589 2.31 -10.60 -19.51
N ALA A 590 2.21 -10.12 -20.74
CA ALA A 590 3.32 -10.05 -21.69
C ALA A 590 4.05 -8.70 -21.68
N ILE A 591 3.50 -7.71 -20.97
CA ILE A 591 4.10 -6.39 -20.82
C ILE A 591 5.09 -6.43 -19.65
N PRO A 592 6.36 -6.05 -19.85
CA PRO A 592 7.38 -6.15 -18.81
C PRO A 592 7.20 -5.08 -17.72
N HIS A 593 7.22 -5.53 -16.47
CA HIS A 593 7.42 -4.69 -15.29
C HIS A 593 8.93 -4.53 -15.05
N GLY A 594 9.56 -3.53 -15.66
CA GLY A 594 10.97 -3.19 -15.41
C GLY A 594 11.31 -2.77 -13.97
N SER A 595 12.55 -2.30 -13.80
CA SER A 595 13.28 -2.04 -12.55
C SER A 595 12.63 -1.20 -11.47
N GLY A 596 11.58 -0.47 -11.82
CA GLY A 596 10.73 0.26 -10.88
C GLY A 596 9.26 0.28 -11.31
N GLY A 597 8.82 -0.75 -12.05
CA GLY A 597 7.49 -0.92 -12.64
C GLY A 597 7.53 -0.92 -14.18
N PHE A 598 6.43 -0.64 -14.88
CA PHE A 598 6.39 -0.64 -16.35
C PHE A 598 7.48 0.26 -16.95
N LEU A 599 8.43 -0.33 -17.69
CA LEU A 599 9.70 0.31 -18.06
C LEU A 599 9.52 1.67 -18.79
N ASP A 600 8.46 1.80 -19.59
CA ASP A 600 8.15 3.03 -20.33
C ASP A 600 7.26 4.02 -19.58
N SER A 601 6.12 3.60 -18.98
CA SER A 601 5.23 4.55 -18.31
C SER A 601 5.77 5.06 -16.98
N ASP A 602 6.50 4.24 -16.22
CA ASP A 602 7.08 4.72 -14.97
C ASP A 602 8.19 5.76 -15.22
N THR A 603 8.87 5.66 -16.37
CA THR A 603 9.76 6.72 -16.84
C THR A 603 9.01 8.05 -17.05
N LEU A 604 7.78 8.00 -17.59
CA LEU A 604 6.96 9.19 -17.79
C LEU A 604 6.50 9.83 -16.47
N TYR A 605 6.31 9.06 -15.39
CA TYR A 605 6.04 9.67 -14.07
C TYR A 605 7.19 10.50 -13.53
N GLY A 606 8.42 10.01 -13.70
CA GLY A 606 9.62 10.80 -13.37
C GLY A 606 9.69 12.09 -14.19
N LEU A 607 9.34 12.02 -15.48
CA LEU A 607 9.32 13.17 -16.38
C LEU A 607 8.20 14.18 -16.04
N ALA A 608 7.03 13.70 -15.61
CA ALA A 608 5.87 14.53 -15.27
C ALA A 608 6.21 15.63 -14.23
N ARG A 609 7.18 15.38 -13.35
CA ARG A 609 7.66 16.38 -12.37
C ARG A 609 8.36 17.59 -13.00
N THR A 610 8.76 17.49 -14.26
CA THR A 610 9.45 18.58 -14.99
C THR A 610 8.51 19.36 -15.90
N LEU A 611 7.29 18.86 -16.12
CA LEU A 611 6.28 19.53 -16.94
C LEU A 611 5.47 20.52 -16.09
N PRO A 612 4.94 21.61 -16.68
CA PRO A 612 4.03 22.50 -15.98
C PRO A 612 2.74 21.76 -15.65
N ARG A 613 2.25 21.91 -14.41
CA ARG A 613 1.00 21.25 -13.98
C ARG A 613 -0.19 21.86 -14.71
N SER A 614 -0.92 21.05 -15.46
CA SER A 614 -2.15 21.46 -16.10
C SER A 614 -3.28 21.59 -15.08
N PRO A 615 -4.14 22.64 -15.15
CA PRO A 615 -5.32 22.71 -14.30
C PRO A 615 -6.37 21.65 -14.63
N ARG A 616 -6.21 20.90 -15.74
CA ARG A 616 -7.09 19.78 -16.12
C ARG A 616 -6.97 18.58 -15.18
N SER A 617 -5.81 18.39 -14.55
CA SER A 617 -5.57 17.27 -13.61
C SER A 617 -6.29 17.42 -12.27
N ARG A 618 -6.86 18.61 -11.97
CA ARG A 618 -7.54 18.91 -10.69
C ARG A 618 -9.06 18.78 -10.73
N ARG A 619 -9.65 18.68 -11.93
CA ARG A 619 -11.11 18.71 -12.13
C ARG A 619 -11.72 17.32 -12.27
N ARG A 620 -10.97 16.28 -11.95
CA ARG A 620 -11.39 14.88 -12.08
C ARG A 620 -11.58 14.26 -10.72
#